data_AF-A0A444JY18-F1
#
_entry.id   AF-A0A444JY18-F1
#
_cell.length_a   1.000
_cell.length_b   1.000
_cell.length_c   1.000
_cell.angle_alpha   90.00
_cell.angle_beta   90.00
_cell.angle_gamma   90.00
#
_symmetry.space_group_name_H-M   'P 1'
#
loop_
_entity.id
_entity.type
_entity.pdbx_description
1 polymer ?
#
loop_
_entity_poly.entity_id
_entity_poly.type
_entity_poly.pdbx_seq_one_letter_code
_entity_poly.pdbx_strand_id
1 'polypeptide(L)'
;ILADGSVSESEMVVLRRICREAFGIPEASIDSVIEYLNDYGYETNGSQAIALFRDLDVERRKLLARHMAEIAKADSKLAESEVKLLRRTLDLLDISPVDLVKREE
;
A
#
# COMPACT_ATOMS: atom_id res chain seq x y z
N ILE A 1 -0.37 1.65 11.49
CA ILE A 1 -0.20 0.20 11.21
C ILE A 1 0.23 0.01 9.76
N LEU A 2 1.28 0.70 9.32
CA LEU A 2 1.91 0.47 8.03
C LEU A 2 3.34 0.07 8.38
N ALA A 3 3.67 -1.22 8.25
CA ALA A 3 4.99 -1.82 8.51
C ALA A 3 5.55 -1.83 9.95
N ASP A 4 5.61 -0.69 10.64
CA ASP A 4 6.41 -0.52 11.88
C ASP A 4 5.56 -0.30 13.16
N GLY A 5 4.25 -0.23 13.00
CA GLY A 5 3.29 0.00 14.09
C GLY A 5 2.86 1.46 14.25
N SER A 6 3.55 2.41 13.61
CA SER A 6 3.20 3.82 13.54
C SER A 6 2.77 4.20 12.11
N VAL A 7 2.24 5.41 11.91
CA VAL A 7 2.03 6.01 10.58
C VAL A 7 2.36 7.48 10.73
N SER A 8 3.26 7.98 9.89
CA SER A 8 3.56 9.41 9.84
C SER A 8 2.42 10.22 9.22
N GLU A 9 2.32 11.51 9.54
CA GLU A 9 1.33 12.39 8.90
C GLU A 9 1.51 12.43 7.37
N SER A 10 2.75 12.40 6.89
CA SER A 10 3.07 12.38 5.46
C SER A 10 2.55 11.14 4.74
N GLU A 11 2.72 9.95 5.32
CA GLU A 11 2.18 8.71 4.77
C GLU A 11 0.65 8.73 4.76
N MET A 12 0.05 9.30 5.82
CA MET A 12 -1.40 9.39 5.94
C MET A 12 -2.01 10.31 4.86
N VAL A 13 -1.35 11.42 4.53
CA VAL A 13 -1.78 12.30 3.42
C VAL A 13 -1.76 11.54 2.08
N VAL A 14 -0.72 10.76 1.83
CA VAL A 14 -0.61 9.95 0.59
C VAL A 14 -1.66 8.84 0.56
N LEU A 15 -1.86 8.13 1.68
CA LEU A 15 -2.90 7.11 1.81
C LEU A 15 -4.29 7.71 1.53
N ARG A 16 -4.61 8.87 2.12
CA ARG A 16 -5.90 9.54 1.90
C ARG A 16 -6.12 9.90 0.43
N ARG A 17 -5.07 10.41 -0.23
CA ARG A 17 -5.10 10.70 -1.67
C ARG A 17 -5.40 9.45 -2.49
N ILE A 18 -4.71 8.35 -2.21
CA ILE A 18 -4.87 7.07 -2.92
C ILE A 18 -6.29 6.51 -2.73
N CYS A 19 -6.81 6.50 -1.50
CA CYS A 19 -8.17 6.06 -1.20
C CYS A 19 -9.21 6.81 -2.05
N ARG A 20 -9.05 8.13 -2.18
CA ARG A 20 -9.93 8.95 -3.01
C ARG A 20 -9.79 8.65 -4.51
N GLU A 21 -8.56 8.63 -5.01
CA GLU A 21 -8.29 8.63 -6.46
C GLU A 21 -8.36 7.23 -7.09
N ALA A 22 -7.83 6.22 -6.40
CA ALA A 22 -7.75 4.86 -6.92
C ALA A 22 -8.94 3.98 -6.51
N PHE A 23 -9.53 4.25 -5.34
CA PHE A 23 -10.60 3.42 -4.77
C PHE A 23 -11.97 4.12 -4.70
N GLY A 24 -12.04 5.42 -5.04
CA GLY A 24 -13.28 6.19 -5.00
C GLY A 24 -13.86 6.37 -3.59
N ILE A 25 -13.03 6.21 -2.56
CA ILE A 25 -13.45 6.34 -1.16
C ILE A 25 -13.45 7.83 -0.79
N PRO A 26 -14.61 8.43 -0.45
CA PRO A 26 -14.68 9.84 -0.06
C PRO A 26 -13.86 10.11 1.20
N GLU A 27 -13.27 11.30 1.29
CA GLU A 27 -12.42 11.70 2.42
C GLU A 27 -13.14 11.58 3.77
N ALA A 28 -14.43 11.93 3.81
CA ALA A 28 -15.29 11.79 4.98
C ALA A 28 -15.48 10.35 5.47
N SER A 29 -15.21 9.35 4.63
CA SER A 29 -15.32 7.92 4.96
C SER A 29 -13.98 7.30 5.35
N ILE A 30 -12.86 7.99 5.12
CA ILE A 30 -11.53 7.41 5.33
C ILE A 30 -11.27 7.13 6.81
N ASP A 31 -11.72 8.00 7.71
CA ASP A 31 -11.52 7.79 9.15
C ASP A 31 -12.25 6.52 9.61
N SER A 32 -13.47 6.28 9.14
CA SER A 32 -14.20 5.04 9.41
C SER A 32 -13.57 3.80 8.80
N VAL A 33 -12.93 3.93 7.62
CA VAL A 33 -12.17 2.83 7.00
C VAL A 33 -10.92 2.50 7.84
N ILE A 34 -10.21 3.52 8.34
CA ILE A 34 -9.04 3.32 9.20
C ILE A 34 -9.45 2.69 10.53
N GLU A 35 -10.54 3.16 11.13
CA GLU A 35 -11.12 2.58 12.34
C GLU A 35 -11.49 1.11 12.13
N TYR A 36 -12.19 0.79 11.04
CA TYR A 36 -12.50 -0.58 10.66
C TYR A 36 -11.24 -1.46 10.49
N LEU A 37 -10.19 -0.94 9.84
CA LEU A 37 -8.93 -1.66 9.69
C LEU A 37 -8.21 -1.88 11.03
N ASN A 38 -8.33 -0.97 11.99
CA ASN A 38 -7.79 -1.19 13.33
C ASN A 38 -8.60 -2.24 14.11
N ASP A 39 -9.92 -2.22 13.96
CA ASP A 39 -10.85 -3.06 14.73
C ASP A 39 -11.03 -4.47 14.18
N TYR A 40 -10.78 -4.68 12.88
CA TYR A 40 -11.01 -5.96 12.19
C TYR A 40 -9.84 -6.38 11.29
N GLY A 41 -8.83 -5.54 11.08
CA GLY A 41 -7.70 -5.85 10.19
C GLY A 41 -6.81 -7.00 10.67
N TYR A 42 -6.96 -7.45 11.93
CA TYR A 42 -6.29 -8.65 12.45
C TYR A 42 -6.98 -9.95 12.02
N GLU A 43 -8.21 -9.91 11.51
CA GLU A 43 -8.94 -11.10 11.07
C GLU A 43 -8.42 -11.65 9.74
N THR A 44 -7.91 -10.78 8.87
CA THR A 44 -7.27 -11.17 7.62
C THR A 44 -5.77 -11.32 7.84
N ASN A 45 -5.27 -12.56 7.86
CA ASN A 45 -3.82 -12.76 7.94
C ASN A 45 -3.13 -12.36 6.63
N GLY A 46 -1.85 -11.98 6.70
CA GLY A 46 -1.10 -11.50 5.53
C GLY A 46 -1.13 -12.45 4.34
N SER A 47 -1.15 -13.77 4.57
CA SER A 47 -1.25 -14.77 3.50
C SER A 47 -2.60 -14.76 2.76
N GLN A 48 -3.71 -14.46 3.44
CA GLN A 48 -5.03 -14.31 2.80
C GLN A 48 -5.09 -13.04 1.95
N ALA A 49 -4.55 -11.92 2.46
CA ALA A 49 -4.47 -10.67 1.70
C ALA A 49 -3.62 -10.85 0.42
N ILE A 50 -2.49 -11.56 0.52
CA ILE A 50 -1.63 -11.84 -0.64
C ILE A 50 -2.35 -12.71 -1.68
N ALA A 51 -3.10 -13.72 -1.25
CA ALA A 51 -3.87 -14.56 -2.16
C ALA A 51 -4.90 -13.73 -2.95
N LEU A 52 -5.64 -12.85 -2.26
CA LEU A 52 -6.59 -11.94 -2.90
C LEU A 52 -5.93 -11.03 -3.94
N PHE A 53 -4.74 -10.51 -3.66
CA PHE A 53 -4.04 -9.65 -4.61
C PHE A 53 -3.46 -10.41 -5.80
N ARG A 54 -3.07 -11.68 -5.64
CA ARG A 54 -2.58 -12.53 -6.75
C ARG A 54 -3.66 -12.83 -7.78
N ASP A 55 -4.92 -12.85 -7.37
CA ASP A 55 -6.05 -13.07 -8.27
C ASP A 55 -6.39 -11.82 -9.12
N LEU A 56 -5.78 -10.66 -8.83
CA LEU A 56 -5.91 -9.46 -9.64
C LEU A 56 -5.07 -9.56 -10.92
N ASP A 57 -5.56 -8.90 -11.98
CA ASP A 57 -4.77 -8.73 -13.20
C ASP A 57 -3.45 -7.99 -12.92
N VAL A 58 -2.47 -8.21 -13.79
CA VAL A 58 -1.11 -7.70 -13.60
C VAL A 58 -1.05 -6.18 -13.51
N GLU A 59 -1.92 -5.46 -14.21
CA GLU A 59 -1.93 -3.99 -14.19
C GLU A 59 -2.47 -3.45 -12.87
N ARG A 60 -3.50 -4.08 -12.30
CA ARG A 60 -3.96 -3.78 -10.93
C ARG A 60 -2.91 -4.10 -9.88
N ARG A 61 -2.17 -5.20 -10.02
CA ARG A 61 -1.05 -5.53 -9.11
C ARG A 61 0.08 -4.50 -9.19
N LYS A 62 0.44 -4.04 -10.38
CA LYS A 62 1.41 -2.95 -10.58
C LYS A 62 0.92 -1.64 -9.97
N LEU A 63 -0.36 -1.30 -10.13
CA LEU A 63 -0.94 -0.08 -9.56
C LEU A 63 -0.91 -0.12 -8.02
N LEU A 64 -1.32 -1.24 -7.42
CA LEU A 64 -1.22 -1.45 -5.98
C LEU A 64 0.22 -1.29 -5.49
N ALA A 65 1.18 -1.92 -6.17
CA ALA A 65 2.59 -1.85 -5.84
C ALA A 65 3.16 -0.42 -5.95
N ARG A 66 2.71 0.37 -6.94
CA ARG A 66 3.05 1.80 -7.07
C ARG A 66 2.52 2.61 -5.89
N HIS A 67 1.26 2.42 -5.53
CA HIS A 67 0.66 3.09 -4.37
C HIS A 67 1.37 2.76 -3.06
N MET A 68 1.73 1.50 -2.83
CA MET A 68 2.52 1.11 -1.65
C MET A 68 3.89 1.78 -1.62
N ALA A 69 4.55 1.90 -2.77
CA ALA A 69 5.83 2.58 -2.88
C ALA A 69 5.71 4.09 -2.70
N GLU A 70 4.61 4.72 -3.13
CA GLU A 70 4.33 6.14 -2.88
C GLU A 70 4.15 6.43 -1.40
N ILE A 71 3.40 5.58 -0.69
CA ILE A 71 3.18 5.70 0.76
C ILE A 71 4.53 5.61 1.48
N ALA A 72 5.30 4.55 1.24
CA ALA A 72 6.61 4.36 1.88
C ALA A 72 7.64 5.47 1.56
N LYS A 73 7.43 6.24 0.48
CA LYS A 73 8.31 7.36 0.08
C LYS A 73 7.86 8.71 0.65
N ALA A 74 6.72 8.79 1.32
CA ALA A 74 6.06 10.05 1.65
C ALA A 74 6.90 10.94 2.58
N ASP A 75 7.68 10.36 3.50
CA ASP A 75 8.49 11.11 4.45
C ASP A 75 9.93 11.39 3.96
N SER A 76 10.24 11.02 2.71
CA SER A 76 11.57 11.12 2.08
C SER A 76 12.70 10.39 2.82
N LYS A 77 12.40 9.57 3.82
CA LYS A 77 13.34 8.78 4.61
C LYS A 77 12.97 7.31 4.52
N LEU A 78 13.15 6.71 3.33
CA LEU A 78 13.03 5.25 3.23
C LEU A 78 14.09 4.58 4.12
N ALA A 79 13.65 4.00 5.22
CA ALA A 79 14.46 3.17 6.07
C ALA A 79 14.78 1.85 5.35
N GLU A 80 15.92 1.25 5.69
CA GLU A 80 16.33 -0.04 5.09
C GLU A 80 15.29 -1.14 5.36
N SER A 81 14.60 -1.07 6.50
CA SER A 81 13.48 -1.95 6.85
C SER A 81 12.29 -1.82 5.90
N GLU A 82 11.94 -0.60 5.50
CA GLU A 82 10.84 -0.32 4.58
C GLU A 82 11.17 -0.75 3.16
N VAL A 83 12.43 -0.53 2.72
CA VAL A 83 12.93 -1.07 1.44
C VAL A 83 12.80 -2.60 1.42
N LYS A 84 13.21 -3.27 2.51
CA LYS A 84 13.12 -4.73 2.63
C LYS A 84 11.68 -5.21 2.61
N LEU A 85 10.78 -4.52 3.31
CA LEU A 85 9.36 -4.88 3.32
C LEU A 85 8.73 -4.68 1.94
N LEU A 86 8.98 -3.54 1.30
CA LEU A 86 8.48 -3.25 -0.04
C LEU A 86 8.94 -4.31 -1.04
N ARG A 87 10.24 -4.67 -1.05
CA ARG A 87 10.76 -5.75 -1.89
C ARG A 87 10.04 -7.07 -1.68
N ARG A 88 9.86 -7.49 -0.42
CA ARG A 88 9.10 -8.72 -0.12
C ARG A 88 7.68 -8.66 -0.64
N THR A 89 7.01 -7.52 -0.50
CA THR A 89 5.65 -7.35 -1.03
C THR A 89 5.61 -7.44 -2.56
N LEU A 90 6.60 -6.89 -3.26
CA LEU A 90 6.70 -7.02 -4.72
C LEU A 90 6.89 -8.47 -5.15
N ASP A 91 7.76 -9.21 -4.47
CA ASP A 91 7.96 -10.64 -4.72
C ASP A 91 6.66 -11.43 -4.50
N LEU A 92 5.89 -11.07 -3.47
CA LEU A 92 4.61 -11.71 -3.17
C LEU A 92 3.54 -11.40 -4.23
N LEU A 93 3.53 -10.17 -4.75
CA LEU A 93 2.66 -9.73 -5.82
C LEU A 93 3.12 -10.19 -7.22
N ASP A 94 4.29 -10.81 -7.32
CA ASP A 94 4.92 -11.20 -8.60
C ASP A 94 5.07 -10.01 -9.56
N ILE A 95 5.55 -8.88 -9.01
CA ILE A 95 5.82 -7.63 -9.72
C ILE A 95 7.31 -7.32 -9.68
N SER A 96 7.89 -6.94 -10.81
CA SER A 96 9.30 -6.56 -10.86
C SER A 96 9.49 -5.13 -10.32
N PRO A 97 10.53 -4.86 -9.51
CA PRO A 97 10.83 -3.49 -9.05
C PRO A 97 11.01 -2.48 -10.18
N VAL A 98 11.42 -2.92 -11.37
CA VAL A 98 11.55 -2.04 -12.55
C VAL A 98 10.20 -1.49 -13.03
N ASP A 99 9.11 -2.20 -12.77
CA ASP A 99 7.74 -1.78 -13.11
C ASP A 99 7.28 -0.60 -12.25
N LEU A 100 7.96 -0.33 -11.13
CA LEU A 100 7.71 0.84 -10.29
C LEU A 100 8.51 2.08 -10.70
N VAL A 101 9.56 1.91 -11.49
CA VAL A 101 10.48 2.99 -11.89
C VAL A 101 10.12 3.56 -13.25
N LYS A 102 9.42 2.79 -14.09
CA LYS A 102 8.90 3.29 -15.36
C LYS A 102 7.86 4.36 -15.10
N ARG A 103 8.24 5.63 -15.33
CA ARG A 103 7.29 6.70 -15.57
C ARG A 103 6.55 6.34 -16.85
N GLU A 104 5.22 6.36 -16.80
CA GLU A 104 4.42 6.42 -18.01
C GLU A 104 4.88 7.68 -18.77
N GLU A 105 5.43 7.48 -19.97
CA GLU A 105 5.82 8.55 -20.90
C GLU A 105 4.58 9.22 -21.51
#